data_AF-A0A953JEU5-F1
#
_entry.id   AF-A0A953JEU5-F1
#
_cell.length_a   1.000
_cell.length_b   1.000
_cell.length_c   1.000
_cell.angle_alpha   90.00
_cell.angle_beta   90.00
_cell.angle_gamma   90.00
#
_symmetry.space_group_name_H-M   'P 1'
#
loop_
_entity.id
_entity.type
_entity.pdbx_description
1 polymer ?
#
loop_
_entity_poly.entity_id
_entity_poly.type
_entity_poly.pdbx_seq_one_letter_code
_entity_poly.pdbx_strand_id
1 'polypeptide(L)'
;MTTRIVVDHRTAGGVGGATLRHPEKAHRPDNPIQRKPAWIRVKAPTHPVYHETRALMRDNRLVTVCEEAACPNIGECWSQRHAT
;
A
#
# COMPACT_ATOMS: atom_id res chain seq x y z
N MET A 1 10.14 -4.04 21.25
CA MET A 1 9.20 -2.93 20.98
C MET A 1 8.97 -2.85 19.47
N THR A 2 8.04 -3.66 18.95
CA THR A 2 7.80 -3.76 17.51
C THR A 2 6.91 -2.60 17.08
N THR A 3 7.50 -1.57 16.47
CA THR A 3 6.80 -0.41 15.92
C THR A 3 5.72 -0.91 14.96
N ARG A 4 4.47 -0.88 15.42
CA ARG A 4 3.29 -1.24 14.62
C ARG A 4 3.03 -0.07 13.70
N ILE A 5 3.80 0.06 12.62
CA ILE A 5 3.51 0.98 11.52
C ILE A 5 2.26 0.42 10.83
N VAL A 6 1.10 0.76 11.40
CA VAL A 6 -0.18 0.58 10.71
C VAL A 6 -0.14 1.58 9.56
N VAL A 7 -0.05 1.07 8.34
CA VAL A 7 -0.27 1.86 7.12
C VAL A 7 -1.78 2.18 7.06
N ASP A 8 -2.24 2.98 8.02
CA ASP A 8 -3.57 3.56 8.00
C ASP A 8 -3.50 4.74 7.04
N HIS A 9 -4.01 4.51 5.83
CA HIS A 9 -4.21 5.50 4.78
C HIS A 9 -5.20 6.62 5.20
N ARG A 10 -5.74 6.58 6.43
CA ARG A 10 -6.54 7.64 7.04
C ARG A 10 -5.76 8.58 7.94
N THR A 11 -4.53 8.25 8.34
CA THR A 11 -3.70 9.19 9.11
C THR A 11 -3.13 10.18 8.12
N ALA A 12 -3.69 11.39 8.10
CA ALA A 12 -3.31 12.51 7.24
C ALA A 12 -1.89 13.07 7.56
N GLY A 13 -0.86 12.21 7.56
CA GLY A 13 0.48 12.58 7.99
C GLY A 13 1.59 11.62 7.54
N GLY A 14 1.44 10.95 6.39
CA GLY A 14 2.45 10.02 5.88
C GLY A 14 2.64 10.13 4.38
N VAL A 15 3.59 10.98 3.98
CA VAL A 15 4.26 11.07 2.66
C VAL A 15 3.34 11.07 1.42
N GLY A 16 3.10 12.27 0.90
CA GLY A 16 2.55 12.49 -0.45
C GLY A 16 1.08 12.87 -0.42
N GLY A 17 0.79 14.13 -0.76
CA GLY A 17 -0.57 14.64 -0.97
C GLY A 17 -1.24 13.94 -2.15
N ALA A 18 -1.72 12.72 -1.93
CA ALA A 18 -2.40 11.94 -2.93
C ALA A 18 -3.87 12.35 -2.94
N THR A 19 -4.33 12.84 -4.08
CA THR A 19 -5.74 12.87 -4.46
C THR A 19 -6.39 11.55 -4.03
N LEU A 20 -7.50 11.63 -3.30
CA LEU A 20 -8.27 10.45 -2.90
C LEU A 20 -8.52 9.61 -4.15
N ARG A 21 -8.14 8.32 -4.14
CA ARG A 21 -8.29 7.43 -5.31
C ARG A 21 -9.74 7.20 -5.75
N HIS A 22 -10.69 7.57 -4.90
CA HIS A 22 -12.13 7.58 -5.18
C HIS A 22 -12.77 8.74 -4.41
N PRO A 23 -12.64 9.99 -4.90
CA PRO A 23 -13.18 11.15 -4.20
C PRO A 23 -14.72 11.11 -4.14
N GLU A 24 -15.36 10.49 -5.13
CA GLU A 24 -16.81 10.31 -5.22
C GLU A 24 -17.39 9.46 -4.08
N LYS A 25 -16.55 8.68 -3.39
CA LYS A 25 -16.95 7.80 -2.27
C LYS A 25 -16.66 8.39 -0.90
N ALA A 26 -15.94 9.50 -0.80
CA ALA A 26 -15.41 10.02 0.47
C ALA A 26 -16.49 10.63 1.40
N HIS A 27 -17.60 11.12 0.84
CA HIS A 27 -18.59 11.92 1.56
C HIS A 27 -20.04 11.47 1.31
N ARG A 28 -20.29 10.16 1.21
CA ARG A 28 -21.66 9.64 1.08
C ARG A 28 -22.27 9.40 2.46
N PRO A 29 -23.30 10.18 2.89
CA PRO A 29 -23.89 10.05 4.22
C PRO A 29 -24.56 8.68 4.42
N ASP A 30 -25.15 8.12 3.37
CA ASP A 30 -25.84 6.81 3.42
C ASP A 30 -24.87 5.62 3.45
N ASN A 31 -23.59 5.82 3.16
CA ASN A 31 -22.58 4.75 3.14
C ASN A 31 -21.22 5.26 3.65
N PRO A 32 -21.07 5.45 4.97
CA PRO A 32 -19.82 5.92 5.54
C PRO A 32 -18.69 4.87 5.39
N ILE A 33 -17.47 5.34 5.12
CA ILE A 33 -16.29 4.48 4.92
C ILE A 33 -15.91 3.79 6.25
N GLN A 34 -16.38 2.54 6.39
CA GLN A 34 -16.08 1.70 7.55
C GLN A 34 -14.59 1.37 7.66
N ARG A 35 -14.06 1.29 8.90
CA ARG A 35 -12.67 0.86 9.12
C ARG A 35 -12.50 -0.59 8.68
N LYS A 36 -11.40 -0.88 7.98
CA LYS A 36 -11.04 -2.25 7.63
C LYS A 36 -10.81 -3.06 8.93
N PRO A 37 -11.38 -4.27 9.06
CA PRO A 37 -11.18 -5.11 10.23
C PRO A 37 -9.70 -5.47 10.42
N ALA A 38 -9.31 -5.91 11.62
CA ALA A 38 -7.90 -6.13 11.95
C ALA A 38 -7.25 -7.27 11.12
N TRP A 39 -8.02 -8.30 10.78
CA TRP A 39 -7.51 -9.50 10.10
C TRP A 39 -7.08 -9.25 8.64
N ILE A 40 -7.66 -8.26 7.94
CA ILE A 40 -7.31 -7.94 6.54
C ILE A 40 -6.19 -6.89 6.42
N ARG A 41 -5.72 -6.35 7.55
CA ARG A 41 -4.68 -5.33 7.56
C ARG A 41 -3.30 -5.98 7.58
N VAL A 42 -2.55 -5.73 6.51
CA VAL A 42 -1.15 -6.12 6.36
C VAL A 42 -0.22 -5.09 7.01
N LYS A 43 0.99 -5.53 7.39
CA LYS A 43 2.07 -4.66 7.87
C LYS A 43 2.82 -4.07 6.68
N ALA A 44 3.48 -2.93 6.89
CA ALA A 44 4.40 -2.38 5.90
C ALA A 44 5.52 -3.40 5.58
N PRO A 45 5.94 -3.52 4.30
CA PRO A 45 7.03 -4.41 3.92
C PRO A 45 8.36 -3.93 4.52
N THR A 46 9.11 -4.87 5.10
CA THR A 46 10.43 -4.62 5.70
C THR A 46 11.52 -5.57 5.18
N HIS A 47 11.18 -6.43 4.22
CA HIS A 47 12.08 -7.48 3.74
C HIS A 47 13.12 -6.89 2.77
N PRO A 48 14.41 -7.25 2.85
CA PRO A 48 15.45 -6.71 1.96
C PRO A 48 15.15 -6.92 0.46
N VAL A 49 14.68 -8.11 0.08
CA VAL A 49 14.36 -8.47 -1.32
C VAL A 49 13.22 -7.62 -1.90
N TYR A 50 12.29 -7.13 -1.06
CA TYR A 50 11.28 -6.17 -1.50
C TYR A 50 11.94 -4.86 -1.96
N HIS A 51 12.96 -4.37 -1.22
CA HIS A 51 13.68 -3.15 -1.57
C HIS A 51 14.52 -3.33 -2.84
N GLU A 52 15.14 -4.49 -3.02
CA GLU A 52 15.85 -4.85 -4.26
C GLU A 52 14.91 -4.84 -5.47
N THR A 53 13.77 -5.51 -5.35
CA THR A 53 12.75 -5.56 -6.43
C THR A 53 12.21 -4.16 -6.73
N ARG A 54 11.98 -3.35 -5.69
CA ARG A 54 11.54 -1.96 -5.85
C ARG A 54 12.58 -1.10 -6.58
N ALA A 55 13.86 -1.25 -6.24
CA ALA A 55 14.93 -0.55 -6.92
C ALA A 55 14.97 -0.96 -8.40
N LEU A 56 14.92 -2.26 -8.68
CA LEU A 56 14.92 -2.80 -10.04
C LEU A 56 13.78 -2.22 -10.90
N MET A 57 12.55 -2.13 -10.37
CA MET A 57 11.42 -1.56 -11.11
C MET A 57 11.65 -0.08 -11.44
N ARG A 58 12.24 0.68 -10.51
CA ARG A 58 12.49 2.12 -10.70
C ARG A 58 13.65 2.39 -11.65
N ASP A 59 14.72 1.62 -11.55
CA ASP A 59 15.89 1.72 -12.43
C ASP A 59 15.51 1.43 -13.88
N ASN A 60 14.62 0.45 -14.10
CA ASN A 60 14.11 0.09 -15.42
C ASN A 60 12.88 0.90 -15.86
N ARG A 61 12.41 1.85 -15.03
CA ARG A 61 11.22 2.68 -15.31
C ARG A 61 9.97 1.85 -15.65
N LEU A 62 9.80 0.71 -14.99
CA LEU A 62 8.65 -0.18 -15.18
C LEU A 62 7.50 0.21 -14.26
N VAL A 63 6.28 -0.08 -14.73
CA VAL A 63 5.04 0.08 -13.98
C VAL A 63 4.45 -1.31 -13.77
N THR A 64 3.92 -1.54 -12.56
CA THR A 64 3.36 -2.83 -12.15
C THR A 64 1.96 -2.62 -11.60
N VAL A 65 1.05 -3.58 -11.83
CA VAL A 65 -0.28 -3.52 -11.19
C VAL A 65 -0.16 -3.55 -9.67
N CYS A 66 0.90 -4.17 -9.13
CA CYS A 66 1.24 -4.17 -7.72
C CYS A 66 1.29 -2.75 -7.13
N GLU A 67 1.92 -1.81 -7.82
CA GLU A 67 2.08 -0.41 -7.37
C GLU A 67 0.85 0.43 -7.71
N GLU A 68 0.34 0.34 -8.94
CA GLU A 68 -0.80 1.16 -9.40
C GLU A 68 -2.08 0.87 -8.58
N ALA A 69 -2.35 -0.40 -8.30
CA ALA A 69 -3.48 -0.80 -7.47
C ALA A 69 -3.23 -0.61 -5.97
N ALA A 70 -2.00 -0.31 -5.55
CA ALA A 70 -1.51 -0.46 -4.17
C ALA A 70 -1.95 -1.78 -3.53
N CYS A 71 -1.53 -2.88 -4.15
CA CYS A 71 -1.83 -4.23 -3.70
C CYS A 71 -1.35 -4.42 -2.24
N PRO A 72 -2.20 -4.89 -1.31
CA PRO A 72 -1.79 -5.14 0.07
C PRO A 72 -0.71 -6.24 0.17
N ASN A 73 -0.59 -7.11 -0.84
CA ASN A 73 0.33 -8.23 -0.82
C ASN A 73 1.69 -7.93 -1.47
N ILE A 74 1.93 -6.69 -1.92
CA ILE A 74 3.15 -6.29 -2.64
C ILE A 74 4.43 -6.68 -1.88
N GLY A 75 4.41 -6.57 -0.54
CA GLY A 75 5.54 -6.94 0.30
C GLY A 75 5.91 -8.42 0.20
N GLU A 76 4.92 -9.30 0.27
CA GLU A 76 5.12 -10.74 0.21
C GLU A 76 5.48 -11.20 -1.20
N CYS A 77 4.73 -10.75 -2.22
CA CYS A 77 4.97 -11.15 -3.61
C CYS A 77 6.37 -10.77 -4.10
N TRP A 78 6.79 -9.53 -3.85
CA TRP A 78 8.11 -9.06 -4.29
C TRP A 78 9.25 -9.67 -3.48
N SER A 79 9.02 -10.05 -2.21
CA SER A 79 10.01 -10.80 -1.44
C SER A 79 10.29 -12.18 -2.03
N GLN A 80 9.34 -12.74 -2.78
CA GLN A 80 9.47 -13.98 -3.54
C GLN A 80 9.87 -13.73 -5.01
N ARG A 81 10.22 -12.50 -5.40
CA ARG A 81 10.56 -12.10 -6.77
C ARG A 81 9.41 -12.29 -7.79
N HIS A 82 8.16 -12.19 -7.33
CA HIS A 82 6.98 -12.16 -8.19
C HIS A 82 6.44 -10.73 -8.32
N ALA A 83 6.39 -10.19 -9.54
CA ALA A 83 5.83 -8.87 -9.83
C ALA A 83 4.86 -8.95 -11.02
N THR A 84 3.74 -8.23 -10.90
CA THR A 84 2.72 -8.05 -11.94
C THR A 84 2.28 -6.61 -11.91
#